data_AF-A0A5Q3QF91-F1
#
_entry.id   AF-A0A5Q3QF91-F1
#
_cell.length_a   1.000
_cell.length_b   1.000
_cell.length_c   1.000
_cell.angle_alpha   90.00
_cell.angle_beta   90.00
_cell.angle_gamma   90.00
#
_symmetry.space_group_name_H-M   'P 1'
#
loop_
_entity.id
_entity.type
_entity.pdbx_description
1 polymer ?
#
loop_
_entity_poly.entity_id
_entity_poly.type
_entity_poly.pdbx_seq_one_letter_code
_entity_poly.pdbx_strand_id
1 'polypeptide(L)'
;MAMGQWLTDGLRSSPARWDLLSQQVFFSQVDLALGGEQAFNPDAWDDYVANRDRIATTLSTPRNAVVLTGDEHKHWAAEVEANWADPGSKTVSPEFVTTSITSCGVGSDDPDDQALAENPHLKFYRDRELRADHRTLTYVSNRTLRRRPRIVSRSGWRTPPQPAVRSPPTHRAPFPSSNPLKPVEDPGCPAR
;
A
#
# COMPACT_ATOMS: atom_id res chain seq x y z
N MET A 1 -15.48 23.32 -8.68
CA MET A 1 -14.40 22.30 -8.76
C MET A 1 -13.10 22.97 -8.37
N ALA A 2 -12.51 22.64 -7.22
CA ALA A 2 -11.33 23.35 -6.71
C ALA A 2 -10.10 22.44 -6.54
N MET A 3 -10.28 21.21 -6.04
CA MET A 3 -9.16 20.31 -5.71
C MET A 3 -8.35 19.86 -6.94
N GLY A 4 -9.01 19.38 -8.00
CA GLY A 4 -8.29 18.86 -9.19
C GLY A 4 -7.48 19.94 -9.93
N GLN A 5 -8.01 21.17 -10.00
CA GLN A 5 -7.29 22.30 -10.59
C GLN A 5 -6.11 22.72 -9.71
N TRP A 6 -6.34 22.86 -8.39
CA TRP A 6 -5.27 23.16 -7.44
C TRP A 6 -4.12 22.16 -7.50
N LEU A 7 -4.40 20.86 -7.53
CA LEU A 7 -3.39 19.81 -7.65
C LEU A 7 -2.61 19.96 -8.96
N THR A 8 -3.35 20.14 -10.06
CA THR A 8 -2.75 20.22 -11.40
C THR A 8 -1.83 21.43 -11.54
N ASP A 9 -2.27 22.59 -11.06
CA ASP A 9 -1.48 23.82 -11.07
C ASP A 9 -0.27 23.73 -10.15
N GLY A 10 -0.43 23.09 -8.98
CA GLY A 10 0.66 22.82 -8.05
C GLY A 10 1.76 21.96 -8.68
N LEU A 11 1.40 20.82 -9.28
CA LEU A 11 2.37 19.95 -9.95
C LEU A 11 3.07 20.65 -11.13
N ARG A 12 2.33 21.44 -11.92
CA ARG A 12 2.89 22.15 -13.08
C ARG A 12 3.85 23.28 -12.72
N SER A 13 3.62 23.93 -11.58
CA SER A 13 4.39 25.11 -11.16
C SER A 13 5.47 24.81 -10.11
N SER A 14 5.52 23.57 -9.60
CA SER A 14 6.42 23.19 -8.52
C SER A 14 7.90 23.34 -8.92
N PRO A 15 8.70 24.11 -8.16
CA PRO A 15 10.15 24.16 -8.32
C PRO A 15 10.86 23.05 -7.52
N ALA A 16 10.11 22.14 -6.87
CA ALA A 16 10.67 21.13 -5.99
C ALA A 16 11.51 20.11 -6.78
N ARG A 17 12.43 19.44 -6.08
CA ARG A 17 13.20 18.34 -6.67
C ARG A 17 12.34 17.09 -6.85
N TRP A 18 11.37 16.89 -5.96
CA TRP A 18 10.46 15.76 -5.92
C TRP A 18 9.06 16.27 -5.62
N ASP A 19 8.08 15.74 -6.34
CA ASP A 19 6.66 16.03 -6.13
C ASP A 19 5.95 14.74 -5.74
N LEU A 20 5.24 14.77 -4.61
CA LEU A 20 4.61 13.59 -4.04
C LEU A 20 3.09 13.72 -4.13
N LEU A 21 2.44 12.76 -4.78
CA LEU A 21 0.99 12.58 -4.72
C LEU A 21 0.68 11.51 -3.66
N SER A 22 0.40 11.95 -2.43
CA SER A 22 -0.03 11.06 -1.35
C SER A 22 -1.54 10.96 -1.32
N GLN A 23 -2.05 9.75 -1.47
CA GLN A 23 -3.47 9.48 -1.69
C GLN A 23 -3.84 8.06 -1.20
N GLN A 24 -5.12 7.72 -1.21
CA GLN A 24 -5.66 6.57 -0.49
C GLN A 24 -5.59 5.25 -1.26
N VAL A 25 -6.07 5.20 -2.51
CA VAL A 25 -6.45 3.96 -3.23
C VAL A 25 -5.60 3.75 -4.50
N PHE A 26 -5.43 2.50 -4.98
CA PHE A 26 -4.53 2.17 -6.10
C PHE A 26 -4.72 3.09 -7.31
N PHE A 27 -3.66 3.79 -7.73
CA PHE A 27 -3.68 4.76 -8.83
C PHE A 27 -3.43 4.11 -10.19
N SER A 28 -2.41 3.27 -10.31
CA SER A 28 -2.13 2.49 -11.53
C SER A 28 -3.27 1.53 -11.84
N GLN A 29 -3.45 1.25 -13.13
CA GLN A 29 -4.45 0.28 -13.57
C GLN A 29 -4.10 -1.11 -13.08
N VAL A 30 -5.05 -1.86 -12.54
CA VAL A 30 -4.82 -3.28 -12.19
C VAL A 30 -5.93 -4.11 -12.79
N ASP A 31 -5.58 -4.94 -13.77
CA ASP A 31 -6.48 -5.96 -14.28
C ASP A 31 -6.50 -7.15 -13.32
N LEU A 32 -7.71 -7.44 -12.83
CA LEU A 32 -8.00 -8.52 -11.89
C LEU A 32 -8.51 -9.78 -12.61
N ALA A 33 -8.83 -9.70 -13.90
CA ALA A 33 -9.28 -10.83 -14.69
C ALA A 33 -8.09 -11.64 -15.23
N LEU A 34 -8.38 -12.83 -15.76
CA LEU A 34 -7.41 -13.69 -16.42
C LEU A 34 -7.64 -13.68 -17.93
N GLY A 35 -6.57 -13.41 -18.70
CA GLY A 35 -6.57 -13.63 -20.13
C GLY A 35 -7.22 -12.49 -20.92
N GLY A 36 -8.25 -12.78 -21.72
CA GLY A 36 -8.80 -11.80 -22.68
C GLY A 36 -9.90 -10.88 -22.13
N GLU A 37 -10.39 -11.16 -20.93
CA GLU A 37 -11.38 -10.32 -20.24
C GLU A 37 -10.66 -9.33 -19.32
N GLN A 38 -11.30 -8.21 -18.99
CA GLN A 38 -10.76 -7.23 -18.04
C GLN A 38 -11.73 -7.04 -16.88
N ALA A 39 -11.20 -7.02 -15.66
CA ALA A 39 -11.97 -6.70 -14.46
C ALA A 39 -11.19 -5.71 -13.60
N PHE A 40 -11.91 -4.70 -13.09
CA PHE A 40 -11.31 -3.58 -12.39
C PHE A 40 -11.96 -3.35 -11.03
N ASN A 41 -11.19 -2.85 -10.07
CA ASN A 41 -11.70 -2.48 -8.74
C ASN A 41 -12.47 -1.14 -8.81
N PRO A 42 -13.79 -1.13 -8.53
CA PRO A 42 -14.60 0.09 -8.58
C PRO A 42 -14.32 1.09 -7.44
N ASP A 43 -13.63 0.67 -6.38
CA ASP A 43 -13.21 1.52 -5.25
C ASP A 43 -11.83 2.16 -5.50
N ALA A 44 -11.13 1.77 -6.57
CA ALA A 44 -9.82 2.29 -6.97
C ALA A 44 -9.93 3.27 -8.14
N TRP A 45 -8.79 3.80 -8.61
CA TRP A 45 -8.78 4.75 -9.72
C TRP A 45 -9.19 4.14 -11.07
N ASP A 46 -9.29 2.82 -11.17
CA ASP A 46 -9.71 2.13 -12.39
C ASP A 46 -11.13 2.48 -12.85
N ASP A 47 -12.06 2.80 -11.94
CA ASP A 47 -13.42 3.22 -12.31
C ASP A 47 -13.57 4.75 -12.43
N TYR A 48 -12.44 5.48 -12.28
CA TYR A 48 -12.36 6.95 -12.41
C TYR A 48 -11.39 7.36 -13.54
N VAL A 49 -11.35 6.59 -14.62
CA VAL A 49 -10.40 6.69 -15.76
C VAL A 49 -10.18 8.13 -16.23
N ALA A 50 -11.24 8.88 -16.50
CA ALA A 50 -11.11 10.25 -17.03
C ALA A 50 -10.38 11.20 -16.05
N ASN A 51 -10.49 10.98 -14.75
CA ASN A 51 -9.76 11.76 -13.74
C ASN A 51 -8.35 11.23 -13.56
N ARG A 52 -8.17 9.90 -13.54
CA ARG A 52 -6.86 9.24 -13.50
C ARG A 52 -5.97 9.75 -14.62
N ASP A 53 -6.45 9.73 -15.86
CA ASP A 53 -5.67 10.08 -17.04
C ASP A 53 -5.26 11.56 -17.05
N ARG A 54 -6.12 12.45 -16.55
CA ARG A 54 -5.79 13.88 -16.38
C ARG A 54 -4.67 14.09 -15.38
N ILE A 55 -4.68 13.34 -14.28
CA ILE A 55 -3.64 13.40 -13.26
C ILE A 55 -2.36 12.74 -13.78
N ALA A 56 -2.42 11.58 -14.43
CA ALA A 56 -1.29 10.91 -15.05
C ALA A 56 -0.60 11.81 -16.10
N THR A 57 -1.39 12.47 -16.95
CA THR A 57 -0.88 13.49 -17.88
C THR A 57 -0.14 14.59 -17.13
N THR A 58 -0.66 15.03 -15.99
CA THR A 58 -0.02 16.09 -15.20
C THR A 58 1.22 15.59 -14.46
N LEU A 59 1.27 14.35 -14.00
CA LEU A 59 2.45 13.74 -13.39
C LEU A 59 3.64 13.64 -14.36
N SER A 60 3.42 13.79 -15.66
CA SER A 60 4.50 13.90 -16.65
C SER A 60 5.24 15.26 -16.64
N THR A 61 4.69 16.28 -15.97
CA THR A 61 5.26 17.63 -15.97
C THR A 61 6.41 17.84 -14.96
N PRO A 62 6.34 17.33 -13.71
CA PRO A 62 7.44 17.46 -12.77
C PRO A 62 8.61 16.58 -13.17
N ARG A 63 9.81 16.94 -12.72
CA ARG A 63 11.02 16.16 -13.04
C ARG A 63 10.99 14.77 -12.39
N ASN A 64 10.52 14.69 -11.14
CA ASN A 64 10.49 13.46 -10.36
C ASN A 64 9.20 13.41 -9.52
N ALA A 65 8.09 13.03 -10.15
CA ALA A 65 6.84 12.79 -9.44
C ALA A 65 6.80 11.36 -8.86
N VAL A 66 6.22 11.17 -7.68
CA VAL A 66 6.00 9.85 -7.05
C VAL A 66 4.59 9.78 -6.48
N VAL A 67 3.89 8.67 -6.73
CA VAL A 67 2.58 8.38 -6.13
C VAL A 67 2.77 7.49 -4.90
N LEU A 68 2.13 7.84 -3.79
CA LEU A 68 2.14 7.09 -2.54
C LEU A 68 0.72 6.70 -2.16
N THR A 69 0.53 5.41 -1.88
CA THR A 69 -0.79 4.80 -1.79
C THR A 69 -0.89 3.81 -0.62
N GLY A 70 -2.11 3.56 -0.15
CA GLY A 70 -2.45 2.54 0.86
C GLY A 70 -3.67 1.74 0.44
N ASP A 71 -4.58 1.48 1.39
CA ASP A 71 -5.86 0.75 1.26
C ASP A 71 -5.77 -0.74 0.88
N GLU A 72 -4.86 -1.12 -0.01
CA GLU A 72 -4.72 -2.49 -0.54
C GLU A 72 -4.27 -3.54 0.49
N HIS A 73 -3.83 -3.11 1.67
CA HIS A 73 -3.28 -3.95 2.74
C HIS A 73 -2.11 -4.84 2.32
N LYS A 74 -1.49 -4.54 1.18
CA LYS A 74 -0.36 -5.24 0.59
C LYS A 74 0.62 -4.23 0.04
N HIS A 75 1.89 -4.60 -0.04
CA HIS A 75 2.89 -3.79 -0.71
C HIS A 75 2.87 -4.02 -2.20
N TRP A 76 2.83 -2.94 -2.98
CA TRP A 76 3.02 -2.97 -4.42
C TRP A 76 4.01 -1.88 -4.85
N ALA A 77 4.69 -2.13 -5.97
CA ALA A 77 5.35 -1.08 -6.73
C ALA A 77 4.89 -1.18 -8.18
N ALA A 78 4.36 -0.08 -8.71
CA ALA A 78 3.83 0.00 -10.06
C ALA A 78 4.46 1.16 -10.84
N GLU A 79 4.51 1.00 -12.14
CA GLU A 79 4.82 2.09 -13.08
C GLU A 79 3.49 2.72 -13.51
N VAL A 80 3.31 4.02 -13.24
CA VAL A 80 2.15 4.78 -13.73
C VAL A 80 2.41 5.17 -15.17
N GLU A 81 1.55 4.75 -16.07
CA GLU A 81 1.65 5.07 -17.50
C GLU A 81 0.92 6.36 -17.86
N ALA A 82 1.38 7.05 -18.90
CA ALA A 82 0.73 8.26 -19.41
C ALA A 82 -0.63 7.98 -20.06
N ASN A 83 -0.80 6.76 -20.58
CA ASN A 83 -1.96 6.31 -21.34
C ASN A 83 -2.03 4.78 -21.30
N TRP A 84 -2.99 4.25 -20.56
CA TRP A 84 -3.17 2.81 -20.37
C TRP A 84 -3.74 2.07 -21.59
N ALA A 85 -4.26 2.80 -22.59
CA ALA A 85 -4.72 2.21 -23.84
C ALA A 85 -3.58 1.96 -24.85
N ASP A 86 -2.36 2.40 -24.55
CA ASP A 86 -1.18 2.24 -25.41
C ASP A 86 -0.13 1.36 -24.70
N PRO A 87 0.09 0.11 -25.15
CA PRO A 87 1.10 -0.77 -24.55
C PRO A 87 2.54 -0.23 -24.63
N GLY A 88 2.80 0.77 -25.50
CA GLY A 88 4.10 1.44 -25.61
C GLY A 88 4.18 2.74 -24.80
N SER A 89 3.20 3.00 -23.94
CA SER A 89 3.07 4.24 -23.21
C SER A 89 4.26 4.51 -22.29
N LYS A 90 4.58 5.79 -22.13
CA LYS A 90 5.70 6.20 -21.28
C LYS A 90 5.26 6.14 -19.81
N THR A 91 6.10 5.55 -18.96
CA THR A 91 6.00 5.71 -17.51
C THR A 91 6.22 7.16 -17.09
N VAL A 92 5.26 7.73 -16.37
CA VAL A 92 5.29 9.12 -15.88
C VAL A 92 5.69 9.22 -14.41
N SER A 93 5.45 8.17 -13.61
CA SER A 93 5.75 8.18 -12.19
C SER A 93 5.81 6.75 -11.64
N PRO A 94 6.65 6.42 -10.64
CA PRO A 94 6.45 5.23 -9.84
C PRO A 94 5.33 5.45 -8.81
N GLU A 95 4.54 4.41 -8.58
CA GLU A 95 3.62 4.30 -7.47
C GLU A 95 4.14 3.30 -6.45
N PHE A 96 4.15 3.71 -5.18
CA PHE A 96 4.45 2.84 -4.05
C PHE A 96 3.20 2.66 -3.20
N VAL A 97 2.66 1.44 -3.23
CA VAL A 97 1.55 1.05 -2.38
C VAL A 97 2.11 0.42 -1.11
N THR A 98 1.68 0.94 0.03
CA THR A 98 2.10 0.43 1.33
C THR A 98 1.03 -0.46 1.92
N THR A 99 1.49 -1.56 2.51
CA THR A 99 0.67 -2.47 3.30
C THR A 99 0.01 -1.77 4.50
N SER A 100 -0.83 -2.53 5.20
CA SER A 100 -1.48 -2.10 6.42
C SER A 100 -0.58 -2.21 7.65
N ILE A 101 -0.96 -1.51 8.73
CA ILE A 101 -0.31 -1.69 10.04
C ILE A 101 -0.78 -3.00 10.71
N THR A 102 -2.07 -3.35 10.55
CA THR A 102 -2.66 -4.51 11.25
C THR A 102 -3.74 -5.26 10.46
N SER A 103 -4.20 -4.72 9.34
CA SER A 103 -5.29 -5.36 8.58
C SER A 103 -4.79 -6.68 8.01
N CYS A 104 -5.60 -7.73 8.16
CA CYS A 104 -5.34 -9.06 7.59
C CYS A 104 -4.10 -9.78 8.14
N GLY A 105 -3.63 -9.36 9.32
CA GLY A 105 -2.59 -10.06 10.07
C GLY A 105 -1.21 -9.94 9.44
N VAL A 106 -0.34 -10.92 9.69
CA VAL A 106 1.08 -10.85 9.31
C VAL A 106 1.28 -10.98 7.80
N GLY A 107 0.31 -11.56 7.07
CA GLY A 107 0.39 -11.84 5.63
C GLY A 107 1.32 -13.01 5.27
N SER A 108 1.61 -13.18 3.97
CA SER A 108 2.56 -14.17 3.43
C SER A 108 3.65 -13.54 2.53
N ASP A 109 4.80 -14.22 2.41
CA ASP A 109 5.85 -13.79 1.49
C ASP A 109 5.65 -14.34 0.05
N ASP A 110 4.52 -15.00 -0.23
CA ASP A 110 4.24 -15.58 -1.53
C ASP A 110 3.92 -14.49 -2.56
N PRO A 111 4.45 -14.55 -3.79
CA PRO A 111 4.15 -13.58 -4.83
C PRO A 111 2.73 -13.77 -5.39
N ASP A 112 2.11 -12.69 -5.83
CA ASP A 112 0.92 -12.73 -6.67
C ASP A 112 1.34 -12.85 -8.15
N ASP A 113 1.82 -14.04 -8.53
CA ASP A 113 2.35 -14.31 -9.87
C ASP A 113 1.33 -14.03 -10.97
N GLN A 114 0.04 -14.22 -10.66
CA GLN A 114 -1.04 -13.93 -11.59
C GLN A 114 -1.14 -12.43 -11.86
N ALA A 115 -1.28 -11.61 -10.82
CA ALA A 115 -1.39 -10.17 -10.98
C ALA A 115 -0.14 -9.60 -11.68
N LEU A 116 1.04 -10.11 -11.35
CA LEU A 116 2.31 -9.69 -11.97
C LEU A 116 2.42 -10.13 -13.45
N ALA A 117 1.81 -11.25 -13.82
CA ALA A 117 1.80 -11.71 -15.22
C ALA A 117 0.82 -10.91 -16.09
N GLU A 118 -0.37 -10.59 -15.57
CA GLU A 118 -1.40 -9.83 -16.29
C GLU A 118 -1.08 -8.34 -16.37
N ASN A 119 -0.29 -7.82 -15.41
CA ASN A 119 0.02 -6.40 -15.29
C ASN A 119 1.54 -6.15 -15.36
N PRO A 120 2.15 -6.05 -16.57
CA PRO A 120 3.59 -5.93 -16.74
C PRO A 120 4.22 -4.69 -16.08
N HIS A 121 3.44 -3.64 -15.81
CA HIS A 121 3.85 -2.43 -15.10
C HIS A 121 3.94 -2.62 -13.59
N LEU A 122 3.38 -3.69 -13.02
CA LEU A 122 3.61 -4.09 -11.63
C LEU A 122 4.97 -4.75 -11.50
N LYS A 123 5.84 -4.18 -10.65
CA LYS A 123 7.23 -4.62 -10.49
C LYS A 123 7.49 -5.30 -9.15
N PHE A 124 6.56 -5.20 -8.21
CA PHE A 124 6.73 -5.74 -6.87
C PHE A 124 5.39 -6.05 -6.23
N TYR A 125 5.35 -7.14 -5.48
CA TYR A 125 4.27 -7.53 -4.58
C TYR A 125 4.86 -8.07 -3.27
N ARG A 126 4.21 -7.75 -2.14
CA ARG A 126 4.42 -8.47 -0.88
C ARG A 126 3.24 -8.31 0.07
N ASP A 127 2.71 -9.41 0.59
CA ASP A 127 1.69 -9.41 1.63
C ASP A 127 2.33 -9.50 3.02
N ARG A 128 2.76 -8.36 3.56
CA ARG A 128 3.37 -8.33 4.89
C ARG A 128 2.88 -7.14 5.66
N GLU A 129 2.55 -7.29 6.95
CA GLU A 129 2.24 -6.13 7.80
C GLU A 129 3.45 -5.19 7.98
N LEU A 130 3.18 -3.89 8.10
CA LEU A 130 4.16 -2.90 8.55
C LEU A 130 4.17 -2.83 10.07
N ARG A 131 5.36 -2.93 10.66
CA ARG A 131 5.56 -2.55 12.08
C ARG A 131 5.91 -1.08 12.17
N ALA A 132 4.96 -0.29 12.68
CA ALA A 132 5.13 1.15 12.85
C ALA A 132 5.08 1.54 14.34
N ASP A 133 6.10 2.27 14.78
CA ASP A 133 6.04 3.03 16.03
C ASP A 133 5.42 4.40 15.72
N HIS A 134 4.22 4.68 16.24
CA HIS A 134 3.65 6.02 16.17
C HIS A 134 3.89 6.78 17.48
N ARG A 135 4.04 8.10 17.39
CA ARG A 135 4.12 8.97 18.55
C ARG A 135 3.10 10.08 18.41
N THR A 136 2.21 10.19 19.39
CA THR A 136 1.24 11.28 19.47
C THR A 136 1.92 12.49 20.10
N LEU A 137 2.00 13.60 19.34
CA LEU A 137 2.42 14.89 19.88
C LEU A 137 1.20 15.62 20.42
N THR A 138 1.21 15.93 21.72
CA THR A 138 0.06 16.52 22.42
C THR A 138 -0.23 17.97 21.99
N TYR A 139 0.73 18.69 21.39
CA TYR A 139 0.51 20.02 20.80
C TYR A 139 1.62 20.38 19.80
N VAL A 140 1.27 21.13 18.74
CA VAL A 140 2.21 21.78 17.82
C VAL A 140 2.15 23.29 18.09
N SER A 141 3.18 23.86 18.71
CA SER A 141 3.23 25.30 18.99
C SER A 141 4.05 26.07 17.95
N ASN A 142 3.56 27.23 17.52
CA ASN A 142 4.24 28.11 16.56
C ASN A 142 5.35 28.99 17.18
N ARG A 143 5.94 28.61 18.33
CA ARG A 143 7.04 29.36 18.95
C ARG A 143 8.39 28.91 18.39
N THR A 144 8.80 29.60 17.34
CA THR A 144 10.18 29.90 16.93
C THR A 144 11.20 28.76 17.14
N LEU A 145 11.40 27.98 16.08
CA LEU A 145 12.49 27.02 15.91
C LEU A 145 13.86 27.69 16.10
N ARG A 146 14.35 27.73 17.35
CA ARG A 146 15.76 28.01 17.68
C ARG A 146 16.39 27.01 18.64
N ARG A 147 15.80 25.82 18.79
CA ARG A 147 16.47 24.69 19.43
C ARG A 147 16.23 23.43 18.62
N ARG A 148 17.33 22.83 18.15
CA ARG A 148 17.34 21.55 17.44
C ARG A 148 16.64 20.50 18.31
N PRO A 149 15.66 19.74 17.80
CA PRO A 149 15.15 18.59 18.52
C PRO A 149 16.31 17.63 18.80
N ARG A 150 16.55 17.30 20.08
CA ARG A 150 17.45 16.22 20.47
C ARG A 150 16.68 14.91 20.37
N ILE A 151 17.01 14.10 19.37
CA ILE A 151 16.63 12.69 19.33
C ILE A 151 17.52 11.99 20.36
N VAL A 152 16.93 11.50 21.45
CA VAL A 152 17.62 10.56 22.35
C VAL A 152 17.44 9.17 21.75
N SER A 153 18.48 8.66 21.10
CA SER A 153 18.56 7.26 20.67
C SER A 153 18.81 6.39 21.90
N ARG A 154 17.91 5.44 22.16
CA ARG A 154 18.29 4.21 22.87
C ARG A 154 18.47 3.14 21.80
N SER A 155 19.72 2.90 21.41
CA SER A 155 20.09 1.75 20.61
C SER A 155 19.91 0.48 21.44
N GLY A 156 19.14 -0.46 20.89
CA GLY A 156 18.90 -1.74 21.54
C GLY A 156 17.99 -2.60 20.70
N TRP A 157 18.52 -3.20 19.64
CA TRP A 157 17.89 -4.39 19.05
C TRP A 157 17.96 -5.50 20.09
N ARG A 158 16.83 -5.82 20.71
CA ARG A 158 16.68 -7.07 21.47
C ARG A 158 15.68 -7.92 20.73
N THR A 159 16.14 -9.07 20.26
CA THR A 159 15.26 -10.18 19.90
C THR A 159 14.52 -10.61 21.17
N PRO A 160 13.20 -10.47 21.27
CA PRO A 160 12.47 -11.05 22.38
C PRO A 160 12.49 -12.58 22.26
N PRO A 161 12.60 -13.35 23.35
CA PRO A 161 12.47 -14.79 23.29
C PRO A 161 11.07 -15.16 22.78
N GLN A 162 10.99 -16.20 21.95
CA GLN A 162 9.69 -16.75 21.52
C GLN A 162 8.85 -17.14 22.75
N PRO A 163 7.53 -16.91 22.74
CA PRO A 163 6.67 -17.37 23.81
C PRO A 163 6.72 -18.90 23.87
N ALA A 164 7.05 -19.45 25.04
CA ALA A 164 7.01 -20.88 25.28
C ALA A 164 5.57 -21.40 25.08
N VAL A 165 5.43 -22.44 24.26
CA VAL A 165 4.17 -23.19 24.11
C VAL A 165 3.82 -23.77 25.48
N ARG A 166 2.81 -23.20 26.15
CA ARG A 166 2.26 -23.77 27.38
C ARG A 166 1.39 -24.97 26.99
N SER A 167 1.76 -26.16 27.46
CA SER A 167 0.87 -27.32 27.42
C SER A 167 -0.40 -27.02 28.24
N PRO A 168 -1.60 -27.39 27.76
CA PRO A 168 -2.83 -27.17 28.51
C PRO A 168 -2.89 -28.06 29.76
N PRO A 169 -3.53 -27.60 30.85
CA PRO A 169 -3.66 -28.39 32.07
C PRO A 169 -4.57 -29.61 31.84
N THR A 170 -4.11 -30.77 32.32
CA THR A 170 -4.89 -32.01 32.34
C THR A 170 -5.98 -31.92 33.41
N HIS A 171 -7.22 -31.63 33.01
CA HIS A 171 -8.40 -31.96 33.81
C HIS A 171 -9.32 -32.89 33.02
N ARG A 172 -9.45 -34.12 33.53
CA ARG A 172 -10.38 -35.16 33.07
C ARG A 172 -11.83 -34.76 33.42
N ALA A 173 -12.66 -34.60 32.39
CA ALA A 173 -14.09 -34.91 32.43
C ALA A 173 -14.54 -35.26 30.98
N PRO A 174 -15.39 -36.29 30.77
CA PRO A 174 -15.66 -36.79 29.42
C PRO A 174 -16.79 -35.99 28.76
N PHE A 175 -16.52 -35.37 27.61
CA PHE A 175 -17.53 -34.89 26.67
C PHE A 175 -17.43 -35.70 25.36
N PRO A 176 -18.57 -35.99 24.70
CA PRO A 176 -18.61 -36.90 23.55
C PRO A 176 -17.91 -36.32 22.33
N SER A 177 -17.29 -37.21 21.55
CA SER A 177 -16.46 -36.88 20.38
C SER A 177 -17.20 -36.05 19.34
N SER A 178 -16.75 -34.82 19.13
CA SER A 178 -16.97 -34.07 17.88
C SER A 178 -15.68 -34.03 17.06
N ASN A 179 -15.87 -34.15 15.75
CA ASN A 179 -14.89 -34.20 14.67
C ASN A 179 -13.68 -33.26 14.87
N PRO A 180 -12.43 -33.65 14.54
CA PRO A 180 -11.32 -32.72 14.57
C PRO A 180 -11.58 -31.56 13.58
N LEU A 181 -11.63 -30.34 14.12
CA LEU A 181 -11.65 -29.12 13.32
C LEU A 181 -10.39 -29.13 12.45
N LYS A 182 -10.60 -29.06 11.13
CA LYS A 182 -9.52 -28.78 10.17
C LYS A 182 -8.84 -27.47 10.58
N PRO A 183 -7.52 -27.31 10.34
CA PRO A 183 -6.88 -26.01 10.43
C PRO A 183 -7.69 -25.02 9.60
N VAL A 184 -8.09 -23.91 10.20
CA VAL A 184 -8.62 -22.78 9.45
C VAL A 184 -7.42 -22.21 8.71
N GLU A 185 -7.35 -22.47 7.40
CA GLU A 185 -6.52 -21.67 6.50
C GLU A 185 -7.00 -20.24 6.64
N ASP A 186 -6.10 -19.33 7.05
CA ASP A 186 -6.38 -17.90 7.03
C ASP A 186 -6.44 -17.52 5.54
N PRO A 187 -7.60 -17.17 4.97
CA PRO A 187 -7.79 -17.10 3.51
C PRO A 187 -7.05 -15.93 2.84
N GLY A 188 -6.08 -15.31 3.52
CA GLY A 188 -5.46 -14.07 3.10
C GLY A 188 -6.43 -12.90 3.18
N CYS A 189 -5.89 -11.68 3.12
CA CYS A 189 -6.74 -10.51 2.94
C CYS A 189 -7.45 -10.61 1.59
N PRO A 190 -8.80 -10.53 1.51
CA PRO A 190 -9.45 -10.40 0.22
C PRO A 190 -8.94 -9.13 -0.46
N ALA A 191 -8.47 -9.26 -1.71
CA ALA A 191 -8.22 -8.10 -2.56
C ALA A 191 -9.54 -7.33 -2.72
N ARG A 192 -9.49 -6.00 -2.66
CA ARG A 192 -10.66 -5.16 -2.95
C ARG A 192 -10.93 -5.10 -4.44
#